data_AF-A0AA39HWA7-F1
#
_entry.id   AF-A0AA39HWA7-F1
#
_cell.length_a   1.000
_cell.length_b   1.000
_cell.length_c   1.000
_cell.angle_alpha   90.00
_cell.angle_beta   90.00
_cell.angle_gamma   90.00
#
_symmetry.space_group_name_H-M   'P 1'
#
loop_
_entity.id
_entity.type
_entity.pdbx_description
1 polymer ?
#
loop_
_entity_poly.entity_id
_entity_poly.type
_entity_poly.pdbx_seq_one_letter_code
_entity_poly.pdbx_strand_id
1 'polypeptide(L)'
;MIAVIFVLLALWTGPTSCETDISQLSILTQLLQEIIDELLPLTCGPNANYSDCAGCDRICGGPEMMCAMVCRKGCSCNKGYVRNAVGMCISENDCQNKCNCPLGKICVPHHKECFTTPCYQYDCI
;
A
#
# COMPACT_ATOMS: atom_id res chain seq x y z
N MET A 1 22.36 -60.92 9.61
CA MET A 1 22.83 -59.88 10.56
C MET A 1 23.16 -58.54 9.88
N ILE A 2 22.49 -58.18 8.76
CA ILE A 2 22.72 -56.92 8.03
C ILE A 2 21.38 -56.18 7.77
N ALA A 3 20.27 -56.91 7.62
CA ALA A 3 18.94 -56.35 7.41
C ALA A 3 18.36 -55.52 8.58
N VAL A 4 18.77 -55.79 9.83
CA VAL A 4 18.27 -55.07 11.03
C VAL A 4 18.91 -53.68 11.17
N ILE A 5 20.12 -53.49 10.63
CA ILE A 5 20.86 -52.22 10.71
C ILE A 5 20.26 -51.17 9.76
N PHE A 6 19.77 -51.59 8.59
CA PHE A 6 19.08 -50.69 7.65
C PHE A 6 17.75 -50.15 8.19
N VAL A 7 17.03 -50.95 8.99
CA VAL A 7 15.79 -50.52 9.65
C VAL A 7 16.07 -49.48 10.75
N LEU A 8 17.19 -49.62 11.47
CA LEU A 8 17.59 -48.66 12.52
C LEU A 8 18.15 -47.35 11.95
N LEU A 9 18.82 -47.39 10.79
CA LEU A 9 19.29 -46.19 10.09
C LEU A 9 18.12 -45.40 9.46
N ALA A 10 17.07 -46.08 8.97
CA ALA A 10 15.86 -45.45 8.45
C ALA A 10 15.03 -44.72 9.53
N LEU A 11 15.27 -44.99 10.82
CA LEU A 11 14.64 -44.27 11.94
C LEU A 11 15.41 -43.00 12.36
N TRP A 12 16.62 -42.77 11.85
CA TRP A 12 17.44 -41.59 12.16
C TRP A 12 17.64 -40.65 10.96
N THR A 13 17.34 -41.09 9.74
CA THR A 13 17.20 -40.24 8.57
C THR A 13 15.77 -40.29 8.05
N GLY A 14 14.81 -39.97 8.92
CA GLY A 14 13.56 -39.39 8.42
C GLY A 14 13.92 -38.12 7.64
N PRO A 15 13.26 -37.83 6.51
CA PRO A 15 13.44 -36.54 5.87
C PRO A 15 13.21 -35.43 6.90
N THR A 16 14.08 -34.44 6.88
CA THR A 16 13.85 -33.11 7.44
C THR A 16 12.68 -32.46 6.69
N SER A 17 11.50 -33.04 6.80
CA SER A 17 10.25 -32.40 6.44
C SER A 17 9.57 -32.10 7.76
N CYS A 18 9.97 -30.99 8.37
CA CYS A 18 9.03 -30.20 9.16
C CYS A 18 8.06 -29.52 8.17
N GLU A 19 7.43 -30.31 7.30
CA GLU A 19 6.08 -30.03 6.87
C GLU A 19 5.25 -30.42 8.10
N THR A 20 5.21 -29.50 9.06
CA THR A 20 3.97 -29.33 9.80
C THR A 20 2.84 -29.26 8.76
N ASP A 21 1.64 -29.69 9.12
CA ASP A 21 0.42 -29.56 8.32
C ASP A 21 0.08 -28.06 8.07
N ILE A 22 1.00 -27.32 7.46
CA ILE A 22 0.90 -25.91 7.02
C ILE A 22 0.02 -25.87 5.77
N SER A 23 -0.23 -27.00 5.11
CA SER A 23 -1.21 -27.08 4.02
C SER A 23 -2.59 -26.61 4.49
N GLN A 24 -3.06 -27.11 5.64
CA GLN A 24 -4.34 -26.69 6.22
C GLN A 24 -4.30 -25.24 6.72
N LEU A 25 -3.19 -24.80 7.32
CA LEU A 25 -3.04 -23.42 7.80
C LEU A 25 -2.90 -22.41 6.66
N SER A 26 -2.23 -22.75 5.57
CA SER A 26 -2.06 -21.89 4.38
C SER A 26 -3.37 -21.74 3.62
N ILE A 27 -4.13 -22.83 3.46
CA ILE A 27 -5.48 -22.81 2.89
C ILE A 27 -6.42 -22.00 3.78
N LEU A 28 -6.36 -22.18 5.11
CA LEU A 28 -7.13 -21.38 6.07
C LEU A 28 -6.75 -19.90 6.01
N THR A 29 -5.46 -19.56 5.88
CA THR A 29 -5.05 -18.16 5.71
C THR A 29 -5.46 -17.57 4.36
N GLN A 30 -5.49 -18.36 3.28
CA GLN A 30 -5.98 -17.90 1.96
C GLN A 30 -7.49 -17.68 1.96
N LEU A 31 -8.26 -18.62 2.51
CA LEU A 31 -9.71 -18.47 2.72
C LEU A 31 -10.02 -17.28 3.65
N LEU A 32 -9.23 -17.09 4.71
CA LEU A 32 -9.39 -15.95 5.60
C LEU A 32 -9.04 -14.63 4.89
N GLN A 33 -8.03 -14.61 4.01
CA GLN A 33 -7.67 -13.42 3.24
C GLN A 33 -8.80 -13.00 2.28
N GLU A 34 -9.46 -13.96 1.62
CA GLU A 34 -10.62 -13.69 0.76
C GLU A 34 -11.83 -13.17 1.56
N ILE A 35 -12.05 -13.71 2.78
CA ILE A 35 -13.08 -13.22 3.70
C ILE A 35 -12.75 -11.81 4.23
N ILE A 36 -11.47 -11.51 4.46
CA ILE A 36 -11.01 -10.18 4.88
C ILE A 36 -11.24 -9.14 3.79
N ASP A 37 -11.02 -9.47 2.51
CA ASP A 37 -11.26 -8.55 1.39
C ASP A 37 -12.76 -8.28 1.16
N GLU A 38 -13.63 -9.22 1.51
CA GLU A 38 -15.09 -9.05 1.45
C GLU A 38 -15.63 -8.29 2.69
N LEU A 39 -14.94 -8.38 3.84
CA LEU A 39 -15.38 -7.83 5.13
C LEU A 39 -14.73 -6.48 5.49
N LEU A 40 -13.56 -6.16 4.93
CA LEU A 40 -13.00 -4.81 4.88
C LEU A 40 -13.34 -4.20 3.53
N PRO A 41 -14.52 -3.58 3.36
CA PRO A 41 -14.74 -2.75 2.19
C PRO A 41 -13.58 -1.76 2.14
N LEU A 42 -12.90 -1.70 0.98
CA LEU A 42 -11.85 -0.72 0.73
C LEU A 42 -12.48 0.67 0.83
N THR A 43 -12.56 1.17 2.05
CA THR A 43 -13.33 2.34 2.42
C THR A 43 -12.45 3.51 2.09
N CYS A 44 -12.70 4.08 0.91
CA CYS A 44 -12.01 5.27 0.49
C CYS A 44 -12.35 6.42 1.45
N GLY A 45 -11.35 7.26 1.72
CA GLY A 45 -11.54 8.44 2.53
C GLY A 45 -12.54 9.43 1.91
N PRO A 46 -12.88 10.51 2.62
CA PRO A 46 -13.78 11.53 2.10
C PRO A 46 -13.28 12.07 0.75
N ASN A 47 -14.21 12.27 -0.18
CA ASN A 47 -13.97 12.76 -1.55
C ASN A 47 -13.09 11.86 -2.43
N ALA A 48 -13.01 10.57 -2.09
CA ALA A 48 -12.40 9.54 -2.92
C ALA A 48 -13.41 8.44 -3.26
N ASN A 49 -13.29 7.85 -4.44
CA ASN A 49 -14.07 6.69 -4.87
C ASN A 49 -13.14 5.50 -5.16
N TYR A 50 -13.68 4.29 -5.05
CA TYR A 50 -12.98 3.11 -5.53
C TYR A 50 -13.00 3.11 -7.05
N SER A 51 -11.85 2.93 -7.67
CA SER A 51 -11.67 2.83 -9.11
C SER A 51 -10.76 1.65 -9.44
N ASP A 52 -11.05 0.94 -10.53
CA ASP A 52 -10.16 -0.09 -11.07
C ASP A 52 -8.87 0.53 -11.66
N CYS A 53 -8.89 1.83 -11.93
CA CYS A 53 -7.76 2.61 -12.39
C CYS A 53 -7.58 3.84 -11.48
N ALA A 54 -6.88 3.64 -10.37
CA ALA A 54 -6.56 4.66 -9.38
C ALA A 54 -5.04 4.93 -9.33
N GLY A 55 -4.66 5.99 -8.61
CA GLY A 55 -3.26 6.33 -8.35
C GLY A 55 -2.64 7.36 -9.30
N CYS A 56 -3.46 8.01 -10.12
CA CYS A 56 -3.04 9.13 -10.97
C CYS A 56 -3.76 10.44 -10.61
N ASP A 57 -4.07 10.60 -9.33
CA ASP A 57 -4.69 11.83 -8.85
C ASP A 57 -3.66 12.96 -8.88
N ARG A 58 -4.06 14.15 -9.34
CA ARG A 58 -3.21 15.35 -9.26
C ARG A 58 -2.91 15.68 -7.79
N ILE A 59 -1.71 16.16 -7.53
CA ILE A 59 -1.33 16.69 -6.22
C ILE A 59 -1.66 18.18 -6.20
N CYS A 60 -2.08 18.68 -5.05
CA CYS A 60 -2.33 20.10 -4.81
C CYS A 60 -1.12 20.97 -5.25
N GLY A 61 -1.35 21.94 -6.15
CA GLY A 61 -0.31 22.81 -6.71
C GLY A 61 0.67 22.14 -7.69
N GLY A 62 0.48 20.86 -7.99
CA GLY A 62 1.29 20.13 -8.96
C GLY A 62 0.84 20.34 -10.41
N PRO A 63 1.75 20.13 -11.39
CA PRO A 63 1.39 20.12 -12.80
C PRO A 63 0.43 18.95 -13.10
N GLU A 64 -0.25 19.00 -14.25
CA GLU A 64 -1.00 17.85 -14.73
C GLU A 64 -0.05 16.67 -14.96
N MET A 65 -0.38 15.53 -14.36
CA MET A 65 0.42 14.31 -14.45
C MET A 65 -0.11 13.43 -15.57
N MET A 66 0.79 12.96 -16.43
CA MET A 66 0.47 11.93 -17.43
C MET A 66 0.42 10.57 -16.72
N CYS A 67 -0.75 9.94 -16.71
CA CYS A 67 -0.92 8.63 -16.13
C CYS A 67 -0.25 7.56 -16.99
N ALA A 68 0.49 6.64 -16.35
CA ALA A 68 0.85 5.41 -17.02
C ALA A 68 -0.42 4.64 -17.41
N MET A 69 -0.41 3.96 -18.56
CA MET A 69 -1.53 3.07 -18.95
C MET A 69 -1.70 1.86 -18.02
N VAL A 70 -0.78 1.68 -17.07
CA VAL A 70 -0.85 0.63 -16.05
C VAL A 70 -1.78 1.09 -14.93
N CYS A 71 -3.02 0.61 -14.97
CA CYS A 71 -4.01 0.85 -13.94
C CYS A 71 -3.75 0.00 -12.69
N ARG A 72 -3.99 0.59 -11.51
CA ARG A 72 -4.03 -0.14 -10.23
C ARG A 72 -5.38 0.07 -9.58
N LYS A 73 -5.98 -1.01 -9.07
CA LYS A 73 -7.21 -0.89 -8.29
C LYS A 73 -6.95 -0.18 -6.98
N GLY A 74 -7.82 0.74 -6.60
CA GLY A 74 -7.69 1.48 -5.35
C GLY A 74 -8.57 2.72 -5.29
N CYS A 75 -8.27 3.62 -4.37
CA CYS A 75 -9.02 4.86 -4.20
C CYS A 75 -8.46 5.97 -5.10
N SER A 76 -9.32 6.58 -5.92
CA SER A 76 -9.02 7.78 -6.71
C SER A 76 -9.79 8.98 -6.15
N CYS A 77 -9.22 10.17 -6.24
CA CYS A 77 -9.92 11.40 -5.89
C CYS A 77 -11.05 11.66 -6.88
N ASN A 78 -12.17 12.16 -6.36
CA ASN A 78 -13.27 12.59 -7.19
C ASN A 78 -12.85 13.77 -8.10
N LYS A 79 -13.55 13.95 -9.22
CA LYS A 79 -13.29 15.07 -10.13
C LYS A 79 -13.39 16.43 -9.40
N GLY A 80 -12.39 17.28 -9.55
CA GLY A 80 -12.27 18.57 -8.84
C GLY A 80 -11.62 18.48 -7.45
N TYR A 81 -11.21 17.28 -7.05
CA TYR A 81 -10.42 17.04 -5.84
C TYR A 81 -9.01 16.60 -6.21
N VAL A 82 -8.05 17.00 -5.39
CA VAL A 82 -6.63 16.72 -5.55
C VAL A 82 -6.09 16.08 -4.28
N ARG A 83 -5.03 15.27 -4.42
CA ARG A 83 -4.34 14.73 -3.25
C ARG A 83 -3.59 15.82 -2.54
N ASN A 84 -3.86 15.93 -1.25
CA ASN A 84 -3.09 16.77 -0.37
C ASN A 84 -1.80 16.07 0.06
N ALA A 85 -1.07 16.83 0.87
CA ALA A 85 0.16 16.44 1.49
C ALA A 85 0.14 15.11 2.28
N VAL A 86 -1.03 14.77 2.82
CA VAL A 86 -1.26 13.66 3.75
C VAL A 86 -1.85 12.45 3.01
N GLY A 87 -2.04 12.55 1.69
CA GLY A 87 -2.66 11.52 0.86
C GLY A 87 -4.19 11.54 0.85
N MET A 88 -4.84 12.57 1.41
CA MET A 88 -6.29 12.76 1.40
C MET A 88 -6.75 13.61 0.22
N CYS A 89 -7.97 13.36 -0.28
CA CYS A 89 -8.57 14.15 -1.36
C CYS A 89 -9.23 15.41 -0.79
N ILE A 90 -8.72 16.57 -1.17
CA ILE A 90 -9.25 17.89 -0.81
C ILE A 90 -9.70 18.64 -2.07
N SER A 91 -10.60 19.61 -1.93
CA SER A 91 -11.01 20.45 -3.05
C SER A 91 -9.80 21.17 -3.62
N GLU A 92 -9.72 21.30 -4.95
CA GLU A 92 -8.66 22.11 -5.58
C GLU A 92 -8.67 23.57 -5.08
N ASN A 93 -9.83 24.09 -4.69
CA ASN A 93 -9.95 25.43 -4.08
C ASN A 93 -9.45 25.48 -2.64
N ASP A 94 -9.46 24.34 -1.94
CA ASP A 94 -8.94 24.20 -0.58
C ASP A 94 -7.43 23.92 -0.57
N CYS A 95 -6.77 24.03 -1.74
CA CYS A 95 -5.33 24.22 -1.86
C CYS A 95 -4.89 25.58 -1.27
N GLN A 96 -5.29 25.87 -0.05
CA GLN A 96 -4.61 26.85 0.78
C GLN A 96 -3.33 26.18 1.27
N ASN A 97 -2.30 26.33 0.45
CA ASN A 97 -0.89 26.14 0.76
C ASN A 97 -0.63 26.17 2.29
N LYS A 98 -0.61 25.01 2.96
CA LYS A 98 0.08 24.89 4.25
C LYS A 98 1.60 24.99 4.09
N CYS A 99 2.07 25.11 2.86
CA CYS A 99 3.40 25.58 2.52
C CYS A 99 3.36 27.10 2.29
N ASN A 100 3.80 27.93 3.25
CA ASN A 100 3.99 29.36 2.99
C ASN A 100 5.21 29.59 2.07
N CYS A 101 5.11 29.24 0.78
CA CYS A 101 6.18 29.45 -0.19
C CYS A 101 6.17 30.88 -0.76
N PRO A 102 7.35 31.47 -1.04
CA PRO A 102 7.45 32.72 -1.79
C PRO A 102 6.84 32.59 -3.21
N LEU A 103 6.46 33.72 -3.80
CA LEU A 103 5.98 33.76 -5.20
C LEU A 103 7.03 33.17 -6.15
N GLY A 104 6.60 32.26 -7.02
CA GLY A 104 7.46 31.57 -8.00
C GLY A 104 8.12 30.29 -7.50
N LYS A 105 7.79 29.82 -6.30
CA LYS A 105 8.25 28.54 -5.75
C LYS A 105 7.14 27.50 -5.77
N ILE A 106 7.49 26.25 -6.05
CA ILE A 106 6.53 25.13 -6.04
C ILE A 106 6.73 24.26 -4.80
N CYS A 107 5.63 23.77 -4.24
CA CYS A 107 5.70 22.91 -3.06
C CYS A 107 5.90 21.46 -3.48
N VAL A 108 7.01 20.86 -3.07
CA VAL A 108 7.35 19.47 -3.41
C VAL A 108 7.52 18.62 -2.16
N PRO A 109 7.09 17.35 -2.16
CA PRO A 109 7.38 16.42 -1.07
C PRO A 109 8.89 16.25 -0.94
N HIS A 110 9.42 16.44 0.26
CA HIS A 110 10.83 16.22 0.57
C HIS A 110 10.93 15.30 1.79
N HIS A 111 11.76 14.26 1.70
CA HIS A 111 11.99 13.33 2.80
C HIS A 111 12.87 14.00 3.86
N LYS A 112 12.31 14.35 5.02
CA LYS A 112 13.15 14.65 6.19
C LYS A 112 13.02 13.54 7.21
N GLU A 113 14.12 13.30 7.92
CA GLU A 113 14.18 12.36 9.02
C GLU A 113 13.36 12.91 10.20
N CYS A 114 12.26 12.24 10.50
CA CYS A 114 11.38 12.57 11.62
C CYS A 114 11.24 11.36 12.52
N PHE A 115 11.11 11.64 13.82
CA PHE A 115 10.99 10.61 14.86
C PHE A 115 9.57 10.01 14.97
N THR A 116 8.54 10.68 14.44
CA THR A 116 7.13 10.26 14.60
C THR A 116 6.30 10.43 13.32
N THR A 117 5.53 9.41 12.94
CA THR A 117 4.72 9.36 11.71
C THR A 117 3.28 9.89 11.88
N PRO A 118 2.63 10.36 10.79
CA PRO A 118 3.14 10.41 9.42
C PRO A 118 3.98 11.68 9.15
N CYS A 119 5.18 11.46 8.61
CA CYS A 119 6.19 12.49 8.38
C CYS A 119 6.07 13.05 6.96
N TYR A 120 5.14 13.96 6.74
CA TYR A 120 5.03 14.65 5.46
C TYR A 120 5.74 15.99 5.55
N GLN A 121 6.92 16.10 4.94
CA GLN A 121 7.63 17.37 4.84
C GLN A 121 7.59 17.86 3.39
N TYR A 122 7.19 19.11 3.22
CA TYR A 122 7.19 19.78 1.92
C TYR A 122 8.19 20.90 1.97
N ASP A 123 9.01 21.01 0.94
CA ASP A 123 9.94 22.11 0.78
C ASP A 123 9.55 22.95 -0.46
N CYS A 124 9.91 24.23 -0.43
CA CYS A 124 9.71 25.15 -1.54
C CYS A 124 10.96 25.12 -2.43
N ILE A 125 10.84 24.65 -3.68
CA ILE A 125 11.92 24.68 -4.66
C ILE A 125 11.75 25.80 -5.67
#